data_AF-A0A1F7J8N0-F1
#
_entry.id   AF-A0A1F7J8N0-F1
#
_cell.length_a   1.000
_cell.length_b   1.000
_cell.length_c   1.000
_cell.angle_alpha   90.00
_cell.angle_beta   90.00
_cell.angle_gamma   90.00
#
_symmetry.space_group_name_H-M   'P 1'
#
loop_
_entity.id
_entity.type
_entity.pdbx_description
1 polymer ?
#
loop_
_entity_poly.entity_id
_entity_poly.type
_entity_poly.pdbx_seq_one_letter_code
_entity_poly.pdbx_strand_id
1 'polypeptide(L)'
;MTKVQLSLTPEEAAILIGYGDQFGYSLPKTIKFMISKATESVVRSGSLPVYDLPDSLEKRGLQALKEHRAGKTSEVKNFAEYFDSI
;
A
#
# COMPACT_ATOMS: atom_id res chain seq x y z
N MET A 1 5.25 5.18 16.17
CA MET A 1 3.87 4.69 16.37
C MET A 1 2.92 5.68 15.72
N THR A 2 2.04 5.23 14.81
CA THR A 2 1.07 6.11 14.14
C THR A 2 -0.20 6.21 15.00
N LYS A 3 -0.63 7.43 15.32
CA LYS A 3 -1.87 7.69 16.05
C LYS A 3 -3.01 7.89 15.07
N VAL A 4 -4.11 7.18 15.27
CA VAL A 4 -5.36 7.33 14.50
C VAL A 4 -6.44 7.84 15.46
N GLN A 5 -7.15 8.90 15.04
CA GLN A 5 -8.31 9.44 15.76
C GLN A 5 -9.54 9.24 14.89
N LEU A 6 -10.59 8.68 15.48
CA LEU A 6 -11.87 8.40 14.82
C LEU A 6 -12.98 8.97 15.70
N SER A 7 -13.93 9.65 15.08
CA SER A 7 -15.16 10.07 15.73
C SER A 7 -16.25 9.06 15.39
N LEU A 8 -16.96 8.59 16.39
CA LEU A 8 -18.07 7.65 16.26
C LEU A 8 -19.32 8.27 16.87
N THR A 9 -20.48 7.97 16.29
CA THR A 9 -21.74 8.26 16.97
C THR A 9 -21.90 7.34 18.20
N PRO A 10 -22.74 7.70 19.17
CA PRO A 10 -23.03 6.84 20.31
C PRO A 10 -23.51 5.44 19.91
N GLU A 11 -24.31 5.35 18.84
CA GLU A 11 -24.87 4.10 18.32
C GLU A 11 -23.77 3.21 17.73
N GLU A 12 -22.88 3.79 16.91
CA GLU A 12 -21.75 3.08 16.32
C GLU A 12 -20.80 2.55 17.40
N ALA A 13 -20.51 3.37 18.41
CA ALA A 13 -19.68 2.97 19.54
C ALA A 13 -20.33 1.83 20.33
N ALA A 14 -21.64 1.89 20.59
CA ALA A 14 -22.37 0.86 21.31
C ALA A 14 -22.36 -0.49 20.57
N ILE A 15 -22.57 -0.47 19.25
CA ILE A 15 -22.49 -1.68 18.41
C ILE A 15 -21.11 -2.32 18.49
N LEU A 16 -20.05 -1.51 18.37
CA LEU A 16 -18.67 -1.99 18.41
C LEU A 16 -18.27 -2.50 19.80
N ILE A 17 -18.76 -1.87 20.87
CA ILE A 17 -18.58 -2.36 22.24
C ILE A 17 -19.26 -3.73 22.39
N GLY A 18 -20.55 -3.85 22.04
CA GLY A 18 -21.29 -5.10 22.16
C GLY A 18 -20.66 -6.25 21.38
N TYR A 19 -20.09 -5.98 20.20
CA TYR A 19 -19.32 -6.97 19.46
C TYR A 19 -18.00 -7.34 20.16
N GLY A 20 -17.27 -6.34 20.65
CA GLY A 20 -15.99 -6.52 21.35
C GLY A 20 -16.11 -7.29 22.67
N ASP A 21 -17.20 -7.08 23.40
CA ASP A 21 -17.46 -7.69 24.71
C ASP A 21 -17.55 -9.23 24.61
N GLN A 22 -18.03 -9.76 23.48
CA GLN A 22 -18.06 -11.20 23.21
C GLN A 22 -16.66 -11.84 23.24
N PHE A 23 -15.62 -11.03 23.00
CA PHE A 23 -14.22 -11.46 22.98
C PHE A 23 -13.41 -10.86 24.15
N GLY A 24 -14.06 -10.15 25.07
CA GLY A 24 -13.39 -9.43 26.17
C GLY A 24 -12.49 -8.29 25.68
N TYR A 25 -12.84 -7.65 24.56
CA TYR A 25 -12.05 -6.58 23.95
C TYR A 25 -12.61 -5.20 24.28
N SER A 26 -11.71 -4.26 24.58
CA SER A 26 -12.06 -2.84 24.67
C SER A 26 -12.36 -2.25 23.28
N LEU A 27 -13.18 -1.20 23.22
CA LEU A 27 -13.54 -0.52 21.97
C LEU A 27 -12.33 -0.21 21.05
N PRO A 28 -11.21 0.35 21.54
CA PRO A 28 -10.04 0.57 20.68
C PRO A 28 -9.43 -0.72 20.12
N LYS A 29 -9.46 -1.82 20.88
CA LYS A 29 -8.95 -3.12 20.44
C LYS A 29 -9.86 -3.74 19.40
N THR A 30 -11.17 -3.61 19.58
CA THR A 30 -12.18 -4.03 18.59
C THR A 30 -12.03 -3.27 17.28
N ILE A 31 -11.90 -1.94 17.34
CA ILE A 31 -11.67 -1.11 16.14
C ILE A 31 -10.41 -1.55 15.40
N LYS A 32 -9.29 -1.75 16.13
CA LYS A 32 -8.04 -2.24 15.52
C LYS A 32 -8.22 -3.61 14.85
N PHE A 33 -8.93 -4.53 15.49
CA PHE A 33 -9.21 -5.84 14.94
C PHE A 33 -10.03 -5.76 13.65
N MET A 34 -11.10 -4.96 13.65
CA MET A 34 -11.96 -4.77 12.48
C MET A 34 -11.21 -4.14 11.32
N ILE A 35 -10.41 -3.09 11.57
CA ILE A 35 -9.55 -2.49 10.55
C ILE A 35 -8.58 -3.52 9.99
N SER A 36 -7.91 -4.28 10.87
CA SER A 36 -6.95 -5.30 10.44
C SER A 36 -7.61 -6.38 9.57
N LYS A 37 -8.84 -6.79 9.90
CA LYS A 37 -9.62 -7.75 9.10
C LYS A 37 -10.08 -7.18 7.76
N ALA A 38 -10.49 -5.92 7.71
CA ALA A 38 -10.82 -5.24 6.47
C ALA A 38 -9.58 -5.05 5.57
N THR A 39 -8.42 -4.78 6.15
CA THR A 39 -7.16 -4.65 5.40
C THR A 39 -6.62 -6.02 4.97
N GLU A 40 -6.87 -7.09 5.75
CA GLU A 40 -6.45 -8.45 5.40
C GLU A 40 -7.01 -8.89 4.04
N SER A 41 -8.27 -8.57 3.72
CA SER A 41 -8.85 -8.91 2.42
C SER A 41 -8.16 -8.16 1.27
N VAL A 42 -7.83 -6.87 1.44
CA VAL A 42 -7.13 -6.03 0.46
C VAL A 42 -5.70 -6.51 0.20
N VAL A 43 -5.01 -6.96 1.26
CA VAL A 43 -3.67 -7.54 1.14
C VAL A 43 -3.74 -8.92 0.47
N ARG A 44 -4.71 -9.75 0.84
CA ARG A 44 -4.89 -11.10 0.28
C ARG A 44 -5.37 -11.10 -1.16
N SER A 45 -6.15 -10.12 -1.60
CA SER A 45 -6.60 -9.98 -2.99
C SER A 45 -5.49 -9.53 -3.93
N GLY A 46 -4.28 -9.22 -3.43
CA GLY A 46 -3.15 -8.76 -4.24
C GLY A 46 -3.38 -7.38 -4.89
N SER A 47 -4.51 -6.74 -4.59
CA SER A 47 -4.82 -5.38 -5.02
C SER A 47 -4.11 -4.40 -4.10
N LEU A 48 -2.78 -4.37 -4.19
CA LEU A 48 -2.03 -3.20 -3.76
C LEU A 48 -2.61 -1.99 -4.49
N PRO A 49 -2.80 -0.85 -3.81
CA PRO A 49 -3.31 0.35 -4.47
C PRO A 49 -2.40 0.70 -5.64
N VAL A 50 -2.96 0.68 -6.85
CA VAL A 50 -2.31 1.19 -8.04
C VAL A 50 -2.50 2.69 -8.01
N TYR A 51 -1.40 3.43 -7.89
CA TYR A 51 -1.41 4.88 -7.96
C TYR A 51 -1.16 5.30 -9.40
N ASP A 52 -1.89 6.30 -9.88
CA ASP A 52 -1.62 6.89 -11.19
C ASP A 52 -0.20 7.45 -11.22
N LEU A 53 0.54 7.10 -12.27
CA LEU A 53 1.88 7.62 -12.49
C LEU A 53 1.75 9.11 -12.88
N PRO A 54 2.56 10.03 -12.32
CA PRO A 54 2.56 11.41 -12.78
C PRO A 54 2.92 11.49 -14.27
N ASP A 55 2.29 12.40 -15.03
CA ASP A 55 2.51 12.59 -16.48
C ASP A 55 3.99 12.70 -16.88
N SER A 56 4.81 13.29 -16.01
CA SER A 56 6.26 13.47 -16.23
C SER A 56 7.02 12.14 -16.22
N LEU A 57 6.64 11.22 -15.34
CA LEU A 57 7.19 9.88 -15.24
C LEU A 57 6.68 8.99 -16.37
N GLU A 58 5.42 9.15 -16.77
CA GLU A 58 4.85 8.39 -17.89
C GLU A 58 5.59 8.71 -19.19
N LYS A 59 5.83 10.01 -19.47
CA LYS A 59 6.61 10.45 -20.63
C LYS A 59 8.03 9.87 -20.64
N ARG A 60 8.70 9.85 -19.48
CA ARG A 60 10.04 9.26 -19.34
C ARG A 60 10.03 7.75 -19.57
N GLY A 61 9.03 7.05 -19.04
CA GLY A 61 8.86 5.60 -19.26
C GLY A 61 8.63 5.28 -20.74
N LEU A 62 7.76 6.04 -21.41
CA LEU A 62 7.51 5.90 -22.84
C LEU A 62 8.76 6.20 -23.68
N GLN A 63 9.58 7.17 -23.27
CA GLN A 63 10.86 7.45 -23.92
C GLN A 63 11.85 6.29 -23.74
N ALA A 64 12.02 5.79 -22.51
CA ALA A 64 12.91 4.66 -22.23
C ALA A 64 12.51 3.40 -23.02
N LEU A 65 11.22 3.12 -23.16
CA LEU A 65 10.72 2.03 -24.00
C LEU A 65 11.06 2.23 -25.49
N LYS A 66 10.97 3.46 -26.00
CA LYS A 66 11.38 3.78 -27.38
C LYS A 66 12.88 3.59 -27.57
N GLU A 67 13.69 4.02 -26.61
CA GLU A 67 15.15 3.89 -26.66
C GLU A 67 15.60 2.42 -26.58
N HIS A 68 14.95 1.61 -25.74
CA HIS A 68 15.16 0.17 -25.68
C HIS A 68 14.83 -0.50 -27.01
N ARG A 69 13.66 -0.21 -27.59
CA ARG A 69 13.26 -0.73 -28.91
C ARG A 69 14.20 -0.30 -30.03
N ALA A 70 14.81 0.88 -29.91
CA ALA A 70 15.82 1.38 -30.83
C ALA A 70 17.23 0.80 -30.59
N GLY A 71 17.40 -0.14 -29.64
CA GLY A 71 18.68 -0.78 -29.34
C GLY A 71 19.67 0.11 -28.59
N LYS A 72 19.22 1.22 -27.99
CA LYS A 72 20.08 2.18 -27.27
C LYS A 72 20.36 1.80 -25.81
N THR A 73 19.85 0.66 -25.37
CA THR A 73 20.03 0.15 -24.01
C THR A 73 20.99 -1.03 -23.98
N SER A 74 21.86 -1.10 -22.98
CA SER A 74 22.71 -2.25 -22.70
C SER A 74 22.16 -3.07 -21.53
N GLU A 75 22.29 -4.39 -21.62
CA GLU A 75 21.98 -5.29 -20.51
C GLU A 75 23.09 -5.18 -19.45
N VAL A 76 22.71 -4.85 -18.22
CA VAL A 76 23.61 -4.83 -17.07
C VAL A 76 23.64 -6.22 -16.44
N LYS A 77 24.74 -6.95 -16.63
CA LYS A 77 24.92 -8.31 -16.08
C LYS A 77 25.42 -8.32 -14.64
N ASN A 78 26.15 -7.28 -14.24
CA ASN A 78 26.64 -7.11 -12.88
C ASN A 78 26.42 -5.65 -12.45
N PHE A 79 25.60 -5.48 -11.42
CA PHE A 79 25.22 -4.15 -10.93
C PHE A 79 26.40 -3.42 -10.28
N ALA A 80 27.25 -4.13 -9.52
CA ALA A 80 28.39 -3.52 -8.84
C ALA A 80 29.43 -3.02 -9.86
N GLU A 81 29.81 -3.88 -10.82
CA GLU A 81 30.78 -3.54 -11.87
C GLU A 81 30.30 -2.38 -12.75
N TYR A 82 29.00 -2.29 -13.01
CA TYR A 82 28.45 -1.21 -13.83
C TYR A 82 28.62 0.15 -13.15
N PHE A 83 28.26 0.28 -11.87
CA PHE A 83 28.35 1.56 -11.15
C PHE A 83 29.77 1.97 -10.78
N ASP A 84 30.72 1.03 -10.70
CA ASP A 84 32.14 1.35 -10.56
C ASP A 84 32.77 1.88 -11.87
N SER A 85 32.07 1.75 -13.01
CA SER A 85 32.60 2.07 -14.35
C SER A 85 32.08 3.39 -14.96
N ILE A 86 31.21 4.12 -14.25
CA ILE A 86 30.57 5.37 -14.69
C ILE A 86 30.99 6.58 -13.86
#